data_AF-A0AAV0Y9S6-F1
#
_entry.id   AF-A0AAV0Y9S6-F1
#
_cell.length_a   1.000
_cell.length_b   1.000
_cell.length_c   1.000
_cell.angle_alpha   90.00
_cell.angle_beta   90.00
_cell.angle_gamma   90.00
#
_symmetry.space_group_name_H-M   'P 1'
#
loop_
_entity.id
_entity.type
_entity.pdbx_description
1 polymer ?
#
loop_
_entity_poly.entity_id
_entity_poly.type
_entity_poly.pdbx_seq_one_letter_code
_entity_poly.pdbx_strand_id
1 'polypeptide(L)'
;MSNIKKKIGLKNKSLFKAPKNTELLARWHRAIPRKDKMLTEKCYVCEVHFKENDILIYDETILNDGTVNKIKRIRPTLKAGAVPSIFPNLPFYLTEHTIKRKPPLERSINSDKKRFKLSQAYLNTVENSHEKFSFQYLKENLNLLEKPDNKWMFGLTDDEVVLAIWNSGSEKRIIISNDLIVKVSNYLVKSKIKNCSNL
;
A
#
# COMPACT_ATOMS: atom_id res chain seq x y z
N MET A 1 -17.04 -27.20 -2.37
CA MET A 1 -16.92 -26.03 -1.45
C MET A 1 -18.20 -25.19 -1.29
N SER A 2 -19.34 -25.57 -1.88
CA SER A 2 -20.59 -24.77 -1.85
C SER A 2 -21.49 -24.97 -0.62
N ASN A 3 -21.28 -26.03 0.17
CA ASN A 3 -22.27 -26.49 1.17
C ASN A 3 -22.10 -25.95 2.61
N ILE A 4 -20.94 -25.37 2.95
CA ILE A 4 -20.68 -24.87 4.32
C ILE A 4 -21.33 -23.48 4.52
N LYS A 5 -21.34 -22.62 3.50
CA LYS A 5 -21.86 -21.25 3.60
C LYS A 5 -23.38 -21.20 3.83
N LYS A 6 -24.13 -22.15 3.26
CA LYS A 6 -25.59 -22.26 3.44
C LYS A 6 -25.97 -22.58 4.89
N LYS A 7 -25.17 -23.39 5.61
CA LYS A 7 -25.44 -23.76 7.01
C LYS A 7 -25.27 -22.59 7.99
N ILE A 8 -24.49 -21.57 7.63
CA ILE A 8 -24.18 -20.41 8.50
C ILE A 8 -25.04 -19.18 8.12
N GLY A 9 -25.97 -19.31 7.16
CA GLY A 9 -26.81 -18.20 6.70
C GLY A 9 -26.05 -17.09 5.97
N LEU A 10 -24.77 -17.31 5.60
CA LEU A 10 -24.00 -16.31 4.85
C LEU A 10 -24.54 -16.20 3.42
N LYS A 11 -25.11 -15.05 3.11
CA LYS A 11 -25.49 -14.67 1.75
C LYS A 11 -24.25 -14.69 0.84
N ASN A 12 -24.39 -15.30 -0.33
CA ASN A 12 -23.36 -15.22 -1.37
C ASN A 12 -23.25 -13.78 -1.87
N LYS A 13 -22.05 -13.22 -1.79
CA LYS A 13 -21.75 -11.88 -2.29
C LYS A 13 -21.84 -11.87 -3.81
N SER A 14 -22.45 -10.84 -4.37
CA SER A 14 -22.44 -10.63 -5.82
C SER A 14 -21.02 -10.28 -6.32
N LEU A 15 -20.69 -10.80 -7.50
CA LEU A 15 -19.42 -10.53 -8.20
C LEU A 15 -19.71 -9.72 -9.46
N PHE A 16 -19.01 -8.61 -9.63
CA PHE A 16 -19.12 -7.75 -10.79
C PHE A 16 -17.89 -7.92 -11.68
N LYS A 17 -18.13 -8.13 -12.97
CA LYS A 17 -17.08 -8.26 -13.96
C LYS A 17 -16.42 -6.91 -14.21
N ALA A 18 -15.10 -6.91 -14.39
CA ALA A 18 -14.38 -5.73 -14.79
C ALA A 18 -14.92 -5.17 -16.13
N PRO A 19 -15.02 -3.85 -16.28
CA PRO A 19 -15.58 -3.22 -17.47
C PRO A 19 -14.68 -3.46 -18.70
N LYS A 20 -15.30 -3.59 -19.88
CA LYS A 20 -14.58 -3.67 -21.17
C LYS A 20 -14.08 -2.31 -21.65
N ASN A 21 -14.72 -1.23 -21.20
CA ASN A 21 -14.29 0.12 -21.52
C ASN A 21 -12.91 0.37 -20.89
N THR A 22 -11.92 0.69 -21.73
CA THR A 22 -10.51 0.83 -21.34
C THR A 22 -10.29 1.93 -20.31
N GLU A 23 -11.00 3.05 -20.42
CA GLU A 23 -10.88 4.17 -19.48
C GLU A 23 -11.44 3.80 -18.11
N LEU A 24 -12.62 3.18 -18.07
CA LEU A 24 -13.23 2.75 -16.81
C LEU A 24 -12.43 1.60 -16.17
N LEU A 25 -11.87 0.71 -16.98
CA LEU A 25 -10.97 -0.35 -16.51
C LEU A 25 -9.71 0.24 -15.88
N ALA A 26 -9.13 1.28 -16.48
CA ALA A 26 -7.99 1.99 -15.91
C ALA A 26 -8.34 2.69 -14.58
N ARG A 27 -9.56 3.23 -14.46
CA ARG A 27 -10.06 3.78 -13.18
C ARG A 27 -10.19 2.70 -12.12
N TRP A 28 -10.74 1.53 -12.46
CA TRP A 28 -10.79 0.38 -11.53
C TRP A 28 -9.40 -0.11 -11.14
N HIS A 29 -8.48 -0.20 -12.10
CA HIS A 29 -7.11 -0.60 -11.85
C HIS A 29 -6.41 0.32 -10.85
N ARG A 30 -6.59 1.64 -10.99
CA ARG A 30 -6.02 2.64 -10.08
C ARG A 30 -6.65 2.59 -8.69
N ALA A 31 -7.96 2.33 -8.62
CA ALA A 31 -8.68 2.30 -7.35
C ALA A 31 -8.41 1.04 -6.53
N ILE A 32 -8.07 -0.09 -7.18
CA ILE A 32 -7.73 -1.33 -6.50
C ILE A 32 -6.25 -1.26 -6.06
N PRO A 33 -5.96 -1.24 -4.76
CA PRO A 33 -4.60 -1.01 -4.24
C PRO A 33 -3.83 -2.33 -4.21
N ARG A 34 -3.58 -2.88 -5.40
CA ARG A 34 -2.94 -4.17 -5.60
C ARG A 34 -1.79 -4.03 -6.59
N LYS A 35 -0.58 -4.47 -6.21
CA LYS A 35 0.64 -4.36 -7.04
C LYS A 35 1.05 -5.67 -7.71
N ASP A 36 0.62 -6.80 -7.17
CA ASP A 36 0.97 -8.15 -7.64
C ASP A 36 0.29 -8.53 -8.96
N LYS A 37 -0.85 -7.91 -9.28
CA LYS A 37 -1.67 -8.33 -10.43
C LYS A 37 -2.32 -7.15 -11.15
N MET A 38 -2.11 -7.11 -12.46
CA MET A 38 -2.83 -6.21 -13.36
C MET A 38 -4.30 -6.62 -13.50
N LEU A 39 -5.20 -5.65 -13.35
CA LEU A 39 -6.62 -5.85 -13.58
C LEU A 39 -6.89 -6.01 -15.09
N THR A 40 -7.58 -7.10 -15.45
CA THR A 40 -8.02 -7.38 -16.82
C THR A 40 -9.54 -7.55 -16.87
N GLU A 41 -10.14 -7.49 -18.06
CA GLU A 41 -11.59 -7.68 -18.27
C GLU A 41 -12.12 -9.05 -17.80
N LYS A 42 -11.23 -10.01 -17.59
CA LYS A 42 -11.56 -11.35 -17.06
C LYS A 42 -11.67 -11.37 -15.53
N CYS A 43 -11.27 -10.30 -14.87
CA CYS A 43 -11.31 -10.19 -13.41
C CYS A 43 -12.70 -9.82 -12.91
N TYR A 44 -12.95 -10.13 -11.63
CA TYR A 44 -14.20 -9.84 -10.95
C TYR A 44 -13.91 -9.19 -9.59
N VAL A 45 -14.81 -8.31 -9.16
CA VAL A 45 -14.74 -7.60 -7.88
C VAL A 45 -16.04 -7.83 -7.11
N CYS A 46 -15.93 -8.14 -5.81
CA CYS A 46 -17.09 -8.36 -4.94
C CYS A 46 -17.87 -7.07 -4.67
N GLU A 47 -19.18 -7.20 -4.45
CA GLU A 47 -20.07 -6.07 -4.13
C GLU A 47 -19.63 -5.23 -2.93
N VAL A 48 -18.94 -5.84 -1.97
CA VAL A 48 -18.43 -5.17 -0.75
C VAL A 48 -17.39 -4.08 -1.03
N HIS A 49 -16.84 -4.03 -2.25
CA HIS A 49 -15.87 -3.00 -2.64
C HIS A 49 -16.54 -1.78 -3.29
N PHE A 50 -17.85 -1.81 -3.50
CA PHE A 50 -18.64 -0.72 -4.06
C PHE A 50 -19.54 -0.11 -3.00
N LYS A 51 -19.91 1.16 -3.19
CA LYS A 51 -20.93 1.79 -2.36
C LYS A 51 -22.28 1.19 -2.70
N GLU A 52 -23.17 1.07 -1.71
CA GLU A 52 -24.52 0.54 -1.93
C GLU A 52 -25.27 1.31 -3.02
N ASN A 53 -25.09 2.63 -3.05
CA ASN A 53 -25.68 3.51 -4.06
C ASN A 53 -25.18 3.28 -5.49
N ASP A 54 -24.02 2.64 -5.66
CA ASP A 54 -23.46 2.31 -6.97
C ASP A 54 -23.97 0.97 -7.51
N ILE A 55 -24.69 0.21 -6.68
CA ILE A 55 -25.25 -1.10 -7.03
C ILE A 55 -26.74 -0.96 -7.34
N LEU A 56 -27.11 -1.31 -8.56
CA LEU A 56 -28.50 -1.41 -9.01
C LEU A 56 -29.08 -2.76 -8.59
N ILE A 57 -29.92 -2.72 -7.56
CA ILE A 57 -30.64 -3.88 -7.02
C ILE A 57 -32.11 -3.86 -7.45
N TYR A 58 -32.65 -2.70 -7.81
CA TYR A 58 -34.03 -2.51 -8.24
C TYR A 58 -34.08 -1.75 -9.57
N ASP A 59 -35.05 -2.10 -10.41
CA ASP A 59 -35.50 -1.31 -11.53
C ASP A 59 -36.67 -0.44 -11.09
N GLU A 60 -36.58 0.85 -11.35
CA GLU A 60 -37.62 1.82 -11.03
C GLU A 60 -38.32 2.23 -12.32
N THR A 61 -39.65 2.14 -12.35
CA THR A 61 -40.47 2.59 -13.48
C THR A 61 -41.57 3.48 -12.95
N ILE A 62 -41.69 4.67 -13.53
CA ILE A 62 -42.75 5.62 -13.19
C ILE A 62 -44.00 5.17 -13.95
N LEU A 63 -45.07 4.89 -13.19
CA LEU A 63 -46.38 4.56 -13.73
C LEU A 63 -47.12 5.84 -14.16
N ASN A 64 -48.18 5.67 -14.94
CA ASN A 64 -48.94 6.79 -15.52
C ASN A 64 -49.60 7.69 -14.45
N ASP A 65 -49.81 7.17 -13.24
CA ASP A 65 -50.34 7.87 -12.07
C ASP A 65 -49.27 8.63 -11.27
N GLY A 66 -48.00 8.58 -11.70
CA GLY A 66 -46.86 9.18 -11.01
C GLY A 66 -46.24 8.30 -9.93
N THR A 67 -46.79 7.10 -9.68
CA THR A 67 -46.27 6.18 -8.65
C THR A 67 -45.01 5.46 -9.16
N VAL A 68 -44.02 5.27 -8.30
CA VAL A 68 -42.78 4.56 -8.65
C VAL A 68 -42.94 3.06 -8.36
N ASN A 69 -43.00 2.25 -9.41
CA ASN A 69 -42.93 0.80 -9.30
C ASN A 69 -41.47 0.36 -9.19
N LYS A 70 -41.13 -0.44 -8.16
CA LYS A 70 -39.77 -0.96 -7.92
C LYS A 70 -39.73 -2.48 -8.07
N ILE A 71 -39.06 -2.97 -9.11
CA ILE A 71 -38.91 -4.39 -9.39
C ILE A 71 -37.50 -4.83 -8.98
N LYS A 72 -37.39 -5.81 -8.08
CA LYS A 72 -36.09 -6.31 -7.63
C LYS A 72 -35.39 -7.11 -8.75
N ARG A 73 -34.15 -6.78 -9.05
CA ARG A 73 -33.33 -7.50 -10.03
C ARG A 73 -32.94 -8.88 -9.51
N ILE A 74 -32.98 -9.88 -10.40
CA ILE A 74 -32.46 -11.23 -10.13
C ILE A 74 -30.95 -11.20 -9.93
N ARG A 75 -30.25 -10.40 -10.75
CA ARG A 75 -28.81 -10.17 -10.68
C ARG A 75 -28.55 -8.69 -10.49
N PRO A 76 -27.95 -8.27 -9.35
CA PRO A 76 -27.50 -6.90 -9.19
C PRO A 76 -26.51 -6.55 -10.30
N THR A 77 -26.49 -5.28 -10.69
CA THR A 77 -25.47 -4.74 -11.60
C THR A 77 -24.92 -3.45 -11.05
N LEU A 78 -23.82 -2.97 -11.60
CA LEU A 78 -23.29 -1.66 -11.24
C LEU A 78 -23.95 -0.55 -12.07
N LYS A 79 -24.05 0.65 -11.50
CA LYS A 79 -24.36 1.87 -12.24
C LYS A 79 -23.27 2.15 -13.26
N ALA A 80 -23.64 2.87 -14.32
CA ALA A 80 -22.68 3.32 -15.32
C ALA A 80 -21.58 4.17 -14.67
N GLY A 81 -20.32 3.84 -14.94
CA GLY A 81 -19.18 4.58 -14.41
C GLY A 81 -18.83 4.30 -12.94
N ALA A 82 -19.53 3.37 -12.26
CA ALA A 82 -19.17 2.98 -10.89
C ALA A 82 -17.74 2.44 -10.81
N VAL A 83 -17.02 2.82 -9.76
CA VAL A 83 -15.63 2.42 -9.49
C VAL A 83 -15.54 1.87 -8.07
N PRO A 84 -14.83 0.75 -7.83
CA PRO A 84 -14.65 0.24 -6.48
C PRO A 84 -13.89 1.27 -5.63
N SER A 85 -14.33 1.48 -4.39
CA SER A 85 -13.76 2.49 -3.50
C SER A 85 -13.58 2.02 -2.06
N ILE A 86 -14.14 0.86 -1.69
CA ILE A 86 -14.12 0.37 -0.31
C ILE A 86 -13.06 -0.74 -0.19
N PHE A 87 -11.97 -0.43 0.52
CA PHE A 87 -10.93 -1.39 0.85
C PHE A 87 -10.51 -1.21 2.32
N PRO A 88 -11.06 -2.02 3.25
CA PRO A 88 -10.92 -1.79 4.70
C PRO A 88 -9.53 -2.10 5.27
N ASN A 89 -8.64 -2.75 4.52
CA ASN A 89 -7.31 -3.15 4.99
C ASN A 89 -6.19 -2.28 4.40
N LEU A 90 -6.48 -1.03 4.05
CA LEU A 90 -5.44 -0.12 3.59
C LEU A 90 -4.72 0.47 4.80
N PRO A 91 -3.38 0.54 4.76
CA PRO A 91 -2.64 1.39 5.67
C PRO A 91 -3.23 2.80 5.65
N PHE A 92 -3.30 3.46 6.81
CA PHE A 92 -3.89 4.79 6.96
C PHE A 92 -3.34 5.83 5.98
N TYR A 93 -2.10 5.67 5.53
CA TYR A 93 -1.44 6.55 4.56
C TYR A 93 -1.89 6.35 3.09
N LEU A 94 -2.63 5.26 2.77
CA LEU A 94 -3.15 4.95 1.43
C LEU A 94 -4.65 5.20 1.29
N THR A 95 -5.38 5.41 2.38
CA THR A 95 -6.80 5.78 2.32
C THR A 95 -6.92 7.26 1.94
N GLU A 96 -7.68 7.58 0.89
CA GLU A 96 -8.04 8.96 0.55
C GLU A 96 -8.91 9.54 1.66
N HIS A 97 -8.28 10.18 2.64
CA HIS A 97 -8.98 11.06 3.56
C HIS A 97 -9.18 12.39 2.85
N THR A 98 -10.41 12.90 2.85
CA THR A 98 -10.70 14.29 2.46
C THR A 98 -10.18 15.24 3.53
N ILE A 99 -8.85 15.28 3.71
CA ILE A 99 -8.22 16.29 4.56
C ILE A 99 -8.35 17.60 3.79
N LYS A 100 -9.31 18.43 4.20
CA LYS A 100 -9.40 19.82 3.76
C LYS A 100 -8.08 20.49 4.14
N ARG A 101 -7.19 20.67 3.15
CA ARG A 101 -5.94 21.40 3.34
C ARG A 101 -6.31 22.81 3.80
N LYS A 102 -5.66 23.29 4.86
CA LYS A 102 -5.71 24.71 5.21
C LYS A 102 -5.17 25.50 4.00
N PRO A 103 -5.76 26.67 3.68
CA PRO A 103 -5.21 27.51 2.62
C PRO A 103 -3.74 27.85 2.94
N PRO A 104 -2.88 28.01 1.92
CA PRO A 104 -1.51 28.44 2.14
C PRO A 104 -1.51 29.72 2.99
N LEU A 105 -0.76 29.70 4.10
CA LEU A 105 -0.57 30.90 4.90
C LEU A 105 0.27 31.88 4.08
N GLU A 106 -0.22 33.11 3.89
CA GLU A 106 0.58 34.17 3.28
C GLU A 106 1.86 34.36 4.08
N ARG A 107 3.01 34.25 3.40
CA ARG A 107 4.30 34.53 4.02
C ARG A 107 4.44 36.04 4.14
N SER A 108 4.34 36.57 5.35
CA SER A 108 4.68 37.98 5.60
C SER A 108 6.18 38.18 5.41
N ILE A 109 6.55 38.89 4.34
CA ILE A 109 7.88 39.45 4.14
C ILE A 109 7.98 40.69 5.03
N ASN A 110 8.05 40.49 6.34
CA ASN A 110 8.49 41.57 7.22
C ASN A 110 9.42 40.99 8.28
N SER A 111 10.71 41.12 7.95
CA SER A 111 11.84 40.87 8.82
C SER A 111 11.83 41.91 9.92
N ASP A 112 11.24 41.60 11.07
CA ASP A 112 11.67 42.26 12.31
C ASP A 112 11.48 41.39 13.55
N LYS A 113 12.56 41.43 14.33
CA LYS A 113 12.91 40.52 15.42
C LYS A 113 11.94 40.68 16.60
N LYS A 114 10.98 39.77 16.74
CA LYS A 114 10.33 39.50 18.03
C LYS A 114 10.48 38.04 18.39
N ARG A 115 11.58 37.75 19.11
CA ARG A 115 11.76 36.52 19.90
C ARG A 115 10.58 36.42 20.86
N PHE A 116 9.60 35.59 20.55
CA PHE A 116 8.69 35.06 21.56
C PHE A 116 9.56 34.29 22.56
N LYS A 117 9.53 34.69 23.84
CA LYS A 117 10.05 33.86 24.94
C LYS A 117 9.13 32.66 25.08
N LEU A 118 9.36 31.66 24.23
CA LEU A 118 8.92 30.30 24.47
C LEU A 118 9.72 29.80 25.67
N SER A 119 9.04 29.28 26.69
CA SER A 119 9.66 28.82 27.93
C SER A 119 10.82 27.88 27.62
N GLN A 120 11.96 28.06 28.30
CA GLN A 120 13.15 27.20 28.18
C GLN A 120 12.83 25.69 28.25
N ALA A 121 11.73 25.30 28.90
CA ALA A 121 11.25 23.93 28.96
C ALA A 121 10.83 23.33 27.60
N TYR A 122 10.41 24.13 26.62
CA TYR A 122 9.97 23.65 25.30
C TYR A 122 11.11 23.60 24.26
N LEU A 123 12.15 24.42 24.40
CA LEU A 123 13.33 24.35 23.52
C LEU A 123 14.24 23.17 23.92
N ASN A 124 14.30 22.83 25.21
CA ASN A 124 15.05 21.66 25.67
C ASN A 124 14.43 20.32 25.22
N THR A 125 13.13 20.29 24.88
CA THR A 125 12.47 19.06 24.39
C THR A 125 12.51 18.89 22.87
N VAL A 126 12.76 19.96 22.10
CA VAL A 126 12.73 19.94 20.63
C VAL A 126 14.14 20.02 20.00
N GLU A 127 15.16 20.48 20.71
CA GLU A 127 16.54 20.52 20.19
C GLU A 127 17.33 19.20 20.31
N ASN A 128 16.78 18.13 20.90
CA ASN A 128 17.50 16.86 21.04
C ASN A 128 17.00 15.71 20.15
N SER A 129 16.29 15.97 19.05
CA SER A 129 15.94 14.93 18.08
C SER A 129 16.12 15.32 16.61
N HIS A 130 17.03 16.25 16.31
CA HIS A 130 17.86 16.04 15.13
C HIS A 130 18.94 15.04 15.52
N GLU A 131 18.56 13.78 15.73
CA GLU A 131 19.54 12.71 15.68
C GLU A 131 20.17 12.82 14.30
N LYS A 132 21.40 13.33 14.26
CA LYS A 132 22.23 13.24 13.08
C LYS A 132 22.36 11.74 12.81
N PHE A 133 21.64 11.28 11.80
CA PHE A 133 21.78 9.95 11.28
C PHE A 133 23.26 9.78 10.90
N SER A 134 23.98 9.01 11.71
CA SER A 134 25.41 8.81 11.61
C SER A 134 25.70 7.33 11.42
N PHE A 135 26.87 7.02 10.87
CA PHE A 135 27.29 5.64 10.72
C PHE A 135 27.37 4.92 12.08
N GLN A 136 27.81 5.62 13.12
CA GLN A 136 27.88 5.08 14.48
C GLN A 136 26.49 4.70 15.00
N TYR A 137 25.48 5.57 14.79
CA TYR A 137 24.10 5.27 15.13
C TYR A 137 23.59 4.01 14.41
N LEU A 138 23.87 3.88 13.11
CA LEU A 138 23.54 2.68 12.35
C LEU A 138 24.21 1.42 12.91
N LYS A 139 25.50 1.50 13.24
CA LYS A 139 26.30 0.41 13.81
C LYS A 139 25.73 -0.10 15.12
N GLU A 140 25.37 0.82 16.01
CA GLU A 140 24.82 0.51 17.34
C GLU A 140 23.41 -0.07 17.28
N ASN A 141 22.59 0.38 16.33
CA ASN A 141 21.20 -0.04 16.20
C ASN A 141 20.97 -1.22 15.24
N LEU A 142 22.00 -1.68 14.50
CA LEU A 142 21.85 -2.77 13.53
C LEU A 142 21.37 -4.07 14.19
N ASN A 143 21.81 -4.34 15.41
CA ASN A 143 21.42 -5.54 16.17
C ASN A 143 19.99 -5.46 16.71
N LEU A 144 19.40 -4.26 16.80
CA LEU A 144 18.02 -4.06 17.23
C LEU A 144 17.02 -4.25 16.07
N LEU A 145 17.51 -4.30 14.83
CA LEU A 145 16.66 -4.52 13.67
C LEU A 145 16.23 -5.98 13.59
N GLU A 146 14.93 -6.22 13.65
CA GLU A 146 14.35 -7.53 13.37
C GLU A 146 14.50 -7.85 11.88
N LYS A 147 15.01 -9.05 11.60
CA LYS A 147 15.10 -9.56 10.22
C LYS A 147 13.68 -9.92 9.76
N PRO A 148 13.20 -9.40 8.62
CA PRO A 148 11.85 -9.69 8.13
C PRO A 148 11.58 -11.18 7.88
N ASP A 149 12.60 -11.90 7.40
CA ASP A 149 12.59 -13.36 7.23
C ASP A 149 14.02 -13.93 7.29
N ASN A 150 14.15 -15.25 7.15
CA ASN A 150 15.43 -15.97 7.17
C ASN A 150 16.31 -15.77 5.93
N LYS A 151 15.82 -15.06 4.91
CA LYS A 151 16.58 -14.74 3.69
C LYS A 151 17.38 -13.46 3.85
N TRP A 152 17.09 -12.66 4.87
CA TRP A 152 17.85 -11.46 5.20
C TRP A 152 19.09 -11.80 6.03
N MET A 153 20.19 -11.14 5.70
CA MET A 153 21.43 -11.15 6.46
C MET A 153 21.90 -9.73 6.67
N PHE A 154 22.25 -9.38 7.91
CA PHE A 154 22.87 -8.10 8.22
C PHE A 154 24.32 -8.37 8.58
N GLY A 155 25.22 -7.61 7.97
CA GLY A 155 26.65 -7.66 8.20
C GLY A 155 27.14 -6.29 8.65
N LEU A 156 28.15 -6.30 9.51
CA LEU A 156 28.78 -5.09 10.01
C LEU A 156 30.29 -5.29 9.92
N THR A 157 30.96 -4.34 9.30
CA THR A 157 32.40 -4.17 9.35
C THR A 157 32.71 -2.84 10.03
N ASP A 158 33.99 -2.49 10.15
CA ASP A 158 34.37 -1.21 10.75
C ASP A 158 33.95 -0.02 9.91
N ASP A 159 33.89 -0.17 8.59
CA ASP A 159 33.61 0.90 7.64
C ASP A 159 32.30 0.74 6.87
N GLU A 160 31.63 -0.41 6.97
CA GLU A 160 30.43 -0.70 6.19
C GLU A 160 29.34 -1.43 6.99
N VAL A 161 28.10 -1.02 6.77
CA VAL A 161 26.89 -1.75 7.17
C VAL A 161 26.31 -2.39 5.92
N VAL A 162 26.10 -3.71 5.96
CA VAL A 162 25.62 -4.51 4.83
C VAL A 162 24.25 -5.08 5.15
N LEU A 163 23.25 -4.79 4.32
CA LEU A 163 21.94 -5.41 4.33
C LEU A 163 21.80 -6.28 3.09
N ALA A 164 21.83 -7.60 3.26
CA ALA A 164 21.77 -8.56 2.17
C ALA A 164 20.47 -9.37 2.20
N ILE A 165 19.94 -9.68 1.02
CA ILE A 165 18.82 -10.62 0.85
C ILE A 165 19.20 -11.70 -0.16
N TRP A 166 18.97 -12.96 0.23
CA TRP A 166 19.26 -14.12 -0.60
C TRP A 166 17.99 -14.67 -1.26
N ASN A 167 18.03 -14.81 -2.58
CA ASN A 167 16.91 -15.32 -3.38
C ASN A 167 17.43 -16.40 -4.34
N SER A 168 17.13 -17.67 -4.06
CA SER A 168 17.28 -18.83 -4.94
C SER A 168 18.36 -18.70 -6.03
N GLY A 169 19.64 -18.58 -5.62
CA GLY A 169 20.80 -18.49 -6.53
C GLY A 169 21.29 -17.07 -6.85
N SER A 170 20.65 -16.04 -6.30
CA SER A 170 21.04 -14.64 -6.43
C SER A 170 21.08 -13.95 -5.07
N GLU A 171 22.00 -13.01 -4.91
CA GLU A 171 22.15 -12.21 -3.71
C GLU A 171 22.08 -10.73 -4.09
N LYS A 172 21.28 -9.96 -3.34
CA LYS A 172 21.26 -8.50 -3.44
C LYS A 172 21.75 -7.90 -2.16
N ARG A 173 22.62 -6.88 -2.24
CA ARG A 173 23.16 -6.18 -1.07
C ARG A 173 22.98 -4.68 -1.19
N ILE A 174 22.61 -4.05 -0.09
CA ILE A 174 22.71 -2.62 0.17
C ILE A 174 23.87 -2.44 1.14
N ILE A 175 24.84 -1.62 0.78
CA ILE A 175 26.03 -1.34 1.59
C ILE A 175 26.00 0.15 1.91
N ILE A 176 26.09 0.49 3.18
CA ILE A 176 26.19 1.86 3.68
C ILE A 176 27.60 2.02 4.25
N SER A 177 28.42 2.85 3.63
CA SER A 177 29.78 3.13 4.08
C SER A 177 29.79 4.15 5.25
N ASN A 178 30.94 4.30 5.92
CA ASN A 178 31.12 5.20 7.08
C ASN A 178 30.87 6.69 6.78
N ASP A 179 31.06 7.09 5.52
CA ASP A 179 30.73 8.39 4.94
C ASP A 179 29.26 8.51 4.50
N LEU A 180 28.45 7.51 4.85
CA LEU A 180 27.03 7.38 4.51
C LEU A 180 26.75 7.25 3.00
N ILE A 181 27.76 6.87 2.20
CA ILE A 181 27.53 6.51 0.80
C ILE A 181 26.82 5.17 0.72
N VAL A 182 25.75 5.10 -0.08
CA VAL A 182 24.96 3.89 -0.29
C VAL A 182 25.30 3.25 -1.64
N LYS A 183 25.71 1.99 -1.62
CA LYS A 183 25.97 1.16 -2.81
C LYS A 183 24.99 0.01 -2.88
N VAL A 184 24.55 -0.33 -4.10
CA VAL A 184 23.66 -1.47 -4.36
C VAL A 184 24.36 -2.42 -5.32
N SER A 185 24.40 -3.71 -4.97
CA SER A 185 25.06 -4.74 -5.76
C SER A 185 24.19 -5.98 -5.90
N ASN A 186 24.27 -6.63 -7.07
CA ASN A 186 23.60 -7.89 -7.36
C ASN A 186 24.64 -8.93 -7.75
N TYR A 187 24.62 -10.09 -7.10
CA TYR A 187 25.52 -11.21 -7.37
C TYR A 187 24.71 -12.43 -7.80
N LEU A 188 25.21 -13.14 -8.81
CA LEU A 188 24.72 -14.46 -9.19
C LEU A 188 25.67 -15.51 -8.62
N VAL A 189 25.15 -16.41 -7.79
CA VAL A 189 25.95 -17.50 -7.22
C VAL A 189 26.05 -18.61 -8.26
N LYS A 190 27.21 -18.72 -8.93
CA LYS A 190 27.49 -19.86 -9.81
C LYS A 190 27.69 -21.11 -8.94
N SER A 191 26.78 -22.08 -9.02
CA SER A 191 26.99 -23.39 -8.43
C SER A 191 28.14 -24.10 -9.14
N LYS A 192 29.25 -24.34 -8.42
CA LYS A 192 30.25 -25.33 -8.88
C LYS A 192 29.60 -26.70 -8.77
N ILE A 193 29.20 -27.26 -9.90
CA ILE A 193 28.90 -28.68 -10.03
C ILE A 193 30.22 -29.40 -9.74
N LYS A 194 30.36 -29.99 -8.55
CA LYS A 194 31.41 -30.97 -8.30
C LYS A 194 31.01 -32.23 -9.06
N ASN A 195 31.64 -32.48 -10.20
CA ASN A 195 31.61 -33.78 -10.84
C ASN A 195 32.33 -34.77 -9.92
N CYS A 196 31.58 -35.44 -9.05
CA CYS A 196 32.00 -36.68 -8.43
C CYS A 196 31.81 -37.78 -9.47
N SER A 197 32.82 -37.99 -10.31
CA SER A 197 33.00 -39.26 -11.01
C SER A 197 33.53 -40.27 -9.99
N ASN A 198 32.72 -41.26 -9.60
CA ASN A 198 33.20 -42.53 -9.08
C ASN A 198 32.13 -43.63 -9.24
N LEU A 199 32.62 -44.76 -9.75
CA LEU A 199 32.02 -46.08 -10.00
C LEU A 199 31.28 -46.25 -11.33
#